data_AF-A0A7J7D631-F1
#
_entry.id   AF-A0A7J7D631-F1
#
_cell.length_a   1.000
_cell.length_b   1.000
_cell.length_c   1.000
_cell.angle_alpha   90.00
_cell.angle_beta   90.00
_cell.angle_gamma   90.00
#
_symmetry.space_group_name_H-M   'P 1'
#
loop_
_entity.id
_entity.type
_entity.pdbx_description
1 polymer ?
#
loop_
_entity_poly.entity_id
_entity_poly.type
_entity_poly.pdbx_seq_one_letter_code
_entity_poly.pdbx_strand_id
1 'polypeptide(L)'
;MEYSSEEKPMSVTVTGMLEEKDKLHKDFVEETRKTLEFTRGRVQRILEEKEKLNYGLDATKKHLDYLSKELNKREALTEGEKQKLNEVIKKNDSRNNSLQLASMDQRRDDENVARLVEEQKREKEEAFKKLLQLEKQQDANQKLEMEIEELKGKLQVMKSVVEDDFAIHDKMKKMNKDLMETVENLNVLEDLYEVLKIKERLNNNELQEARRELISGYSKVLGTHITDIGIKRLGVIDSKPFQNKCKERFSPEEAMVQAAIVCSLWQENLQDPNWHPYKIIISEELPQEVIDDEDEKLWNLKEEWGSEIYMTVVTALKELNEYNPSGRYVFSELWNYKEGRKATLKEVISYVLKNIKLLKRKRT
;
A
#
# COMPACT_ATOMS: atom_id res chain seq x y z
N MET A 1 92.32 47.53 -124.55
CA MET A 1 92.68 47.79 -123.15
C MET A 1 92.42 46.52 -122.39
N GLU A 2 93.50 45.91 -121.92
CA GLU A 2 93.48 44.88 -120.87
C GLU A 2 92.69 45.39 -119.67
N TYR A 3 92.01 44.49 -118.97
CA TYR A 3 92.32 44.22 -117.57
C TYR A 3 91.70 42.87 -117.21
N SER A 4 92.58 41.86 -117.12
CA SER A 4 92.37 40.67 -116.32
C SER A 4 92.48 41.08 -114.85
N SER A 5 91.57 40.63 -113.99
CA SER A 5 91.79 40.64 -112.54
C SER A 5 91.04 39.49 -111.89
N GLU A 6 91.85 38.63 -111.27
CA GLU A 6 91.50 37.48 -110.47
C GLU A 6 90.77 37.90 -109.18
N GLU A 7 89.46 37.66 -109.08
CA GLU A 7 88.73 37.70 -107.81
C GLU A 7 88.07 36.33 -107.55
N LYS A 8 88.86 35.33 -107.15
CA LYS A 8 88.31 33.98 -106.87
C LYS A 8 88.80 33.20 -105.64
N PRO A 9 89.32 33.83 -104.56
CA PRO A 9 89.39 33.14 -103.26
C PRO A 9 88.46 33.69 -102.16
N MET A 10 87.91 34.90 -102.29
CA MET A 10 87.21 35.60 -101.18
C MET A 10 85.68 35.45 -101.18
N SER A 11 85.06 35.28 -102.37
CA SER A 11 83.61 35.05 -102.49
C SER A 11 83.19 33.65 -102.01
N VAL A 12 84.01 32.62 -102.25
CA VAL A 12 83.73 31.24 -101.85
C VAL A 12 83.81 31.07 -100.32
N THR A 13 84.63 31.87 -99.64
CA THR A 13 84.77 31.85 -98.17
C THR A 13 83.58 32.50 -97.46
N VAL A 14 83.05 33.61 -97.98
CA VAL A 14 81.89 34.28 -97.38
C VAL A 14 80.60 33.48 -97.52
N THR A 15 80.39 32.81 -98.66
CA THR A 15 79.22 31.95 -98.87
C THR A 15 79.23 30.73 -97.95
N GLY A 16 80.40 30.08 -97.77
CA GLY A 16 80.56 28.98 -96.81
C GLY A 16 80.29 29.39 -95.35
N MET A 17 80.73 30.58 -94.93
CA MET A 17 80.44 31.10 -93.58
C MET A 17 78.96 31.45 -93.37
N LEU A 18 78.26 31.92 -94.40
CA LEU A 18 76.81 32.17 -94.34
C LEU A 18 76.01 30.88 -94.21
N GLU A 19 76.36 29.85 -94.98
CA GLU A 19 75.75 28.52 -94.88
C GLU A 19 76.01 27.86 -93.52
N GLU A 20 77.21 28.00 -92.96
CA GLU A 20 77.55 27.52 -91.62
C GLU A 20 76.78 28.25 -90.53
N LYS A 21 76.65 29.59 -90.64
CA LYS A 21 75.83 30.41 -89.73
C LYS A 21 74.36 29.99 -89.75
N ASP A 22 73.80 29.75 -90.94
CA ASP A 22 72.40 29.33 -91.09
C ASP A 22 72.17 27.90 -90.57
N LYS A 23 73.15 27.00 -90.73
CA LYS A 23 73.13 25.67 -90.13
C LYS A 23 73.17 25.74 -88.59
N LEU A 24 74.10 26.52 -88.03
CA LEU A 24 74.19 26.74 -86.58
C LEU A 24 72.91 27.37 -86.01
N HIS A 25 72.28 28.30 -86.73
CA HIS A 25 71.02 28.90 -86.30
C HIS A 25 69.88 27.88 -86.30
N LYS A 26 69.78 27.03 -87.33
CA LYS A 26 68.80 25.93 -87.37
C LYS A 26 69.02 24.94 -86.23
N ASP A 27 70.27 24.55 -85.97
CA ASP A 27 70.61 23.64 -84.86
C ASP A 27 70.26 24.27 -83.50
N PHE A 28 70.57 25.56 -83.30
CA PHE A 28 70.20 26.30 -82.09
C PHE A 28 68.69 26.40 -81.90
N VAL A 29 67.93 26.70 -82.95
CA VAL A 29 66.45 26.78 -82.89
C VAL A 29 65.86 25.41 -82.58
N GLU A 30 66.37 24.35 -83.19
CA GLU A 30 65.90 22.99 -82.97
C GLU A 30 66.24 22.48 -81.56
N GLU A 31 67.42 22.79 -81.03
CA GLU A 31 67.80 22.47 -79.66
C GLU A 31 66.99 23.26 -78.63
N THR A 32 66.70 24.53 -78.92
CA THR A 32 65.80 25.37 -78.12
C THR A 32 64.39 24.80 -78.11
N ARG A 33 63.88 24.36 -79.27
CA ARG A 33 62.56 23.70 -79.39
C ARG A 33 62.50 22.42 -78.56
N LYS A 34 63.50 21.54 -78.68
CA LYS A 34 63.60 20.29 -77.89
C LYS A 34 63.65 20.58 -76.38
N THR A 35 64.45 21.57 -75.96
CA THR A 35 64.56 21.98 -74.55
C THR A 35 63.22 22.52 -74.01
N LEU A 36 62.52 23.34 -74.80
CA LEU A 36 61.21 23.86 -74.45
C LEU A 36 60.15 22.76 -74.36
N GLU A 37 60.13 21.82 -75.31
CA GLU A 37 59.22 20.67 -75.31
C GLU A 37 59.47 19.74 -74.11
N PHE A 38 60.73 19.45 -73.80
CA PHE A 38 61.11 18.66 -72.63
C PHE A 38 60.70 19.34 -71.33
N THR A 39 60.93 20.65 -71.22
CA THR A 39 60.54 21.45 -70.04
C THR A 39 59.03 21.49 -69.87
N ARG A 40 58.28 21.70 -70.97
CA ARG A 40 56.81 21.66 -70.97
C ARG A 40 56.28 20.30 -70.51
N GLY A 41 56.87 19.20 -71.01
CA GLY A 41 56.51 17.85 -70.59
C GLY A 41 56.80 17.58 -69.11
N ARG A 42 57.89 18.12 -68.56
CA ARG A 42 58.17 18.06 -67.11
C ARG A 42 57.15 18.82 -66.28
N VAL A 43 56.82 20.06 -66.67
CA VAL A 43 55.82 20.89 -65.96
C VAL A 43 54.46 20.20 -65.97
N GLN A 44 54.04 19.64 -67.11
CA GLN A 44 52.78 18.92 -67.23
C GLN A 44 52.68 17.74 -66.24
N ARG A 45 53.73 16.91 -66.14
CA ARG A 45 53.76 15.79 -65.17
C ARG A 45 53.66 16.28 -63.72
N ILE A 46 54.36 17.37 -63.37
CA ILE A 46 54.29 17.96 -62.03
C ILE A 46 52.88 18.46 -61.72
N LEU A 47 52.20 19.06 -62.70
CA LEU A 47 50.81 19.52 -62.53
C LEU A 47 49.85 18.33 -62.32
N GLU A 48 49.99 17.25 -63.11
CA GLU A 48 49.18 16.04 -62.95
C GLU A 48 49.41 15.36 -61.59
N GLU A 49 50.65 15.30 -61.11
CA GLU A 49 50.98 14.79 -59.77
C GLU A 49 50.38 15.68 -58.67
N LYS A 50 50.49 17.02 -58.81
CA LYS A 50 49.89 17.97 -57.89
C LYS A 50 48.37 17.80 -57.82
N GLU A 51 47.70 17.63 -58.96
CA GLU A 51 46.26 17.37 -59.00
C GLU A 51 45.89 16.07 -58.28
N LYS A 52 46.60 14.97 -58.57
CA LYS A 52 46.39 13.68 -57.87
C LYS A 52 46.59 13.81 -56.37
N LEU A 53 47.64 14.50 -55.92
CA LEU A 53 47.89 14.77 -54.51
C LEU A 53 46.77 15.62 -53.89
N ASN A 54 46.29 16.64 -54.61
CA ASN A 54 45.21 17.49 -54.14
C ASN A 54 43.89 16.72 -54.00
N TYR A 55 43.56 15.83 -54.94
CA TYR A 55 42.44 14.91 -54.82
C TYR A 55 42.57 13.97 -53.60
N GLY A 56 43.76 13.41 -53.37
CA GLY A 56 44.04 12.59 -52.18
C GLY A 56 43.90 13.38 -50.88
N LEU A 57 44.35 14.63 -50.86
CA LEU A 57 44.23 15.52 -49.71
C LEU A 57 42.76 15.89 -49.43
N ASP A 58 41.96 16.15 -50.47
CA ASP A 58 40.53 16.44 -50.33
C ASP A 58 39.76 15.21 -49.81
N ALA A 59 40.09 14.02 -50.30
CA ALA A 59 39.50 12.77 -49.82
C ALA A 59 39.83 12.50 -48.34
N THR A 60 41.08 12.71 -47.92
CA THR A 60 41.49 12.53 -46.51
C THR A 60 40.84 13.57 -45.60
N LYS A 61 40.73 14.84 -46.03
CA LYS A 61 39.98 15.87 -45.29
C LYS A 61 38.51 15.48 -45.07
N LYS A 62 37.82 15.06 -46.12
CA LYS A 62 36.42 14.60 -46.02
C LYS A 62 36.26 13.41 -45.07
N HIS A 63 37.21 12.48 -45.08
CA HIS A 63 37.19 11.34 -44.18
C HIS A 63 37.41 11.76 -42.72
N LEU A 64 38.36 12.68 -42.45
CA LEU A 64 38.58 13.25 -41.12
C LEU A 64 37.35 14.01 -40.60
N ASP A 65 36.69 14.79 -41.44
CA ASP A 65 35.46 15.50 -41.08
C ASP A 65 34.33 14.52 -40.71
N TYR A 66 34.23 13.40 -41.44
CA TYR A 66 33.29 12.34 -41.12
C TYR A 66 33.60 11.69 -39.76
N LEU A 67 34.86 11.32 -39.53
CA LEU A 67 35.30 10.72 -38.27
C LEU A 67 35.10 11.68 -37.07
N SER A 68 35.39 12.97 -37.25
CA SER A 68 35.17 14.00 -36.23
C SER A 68 33.68 14.11 -35.85
N LYS A 69 32.78 14.12 -36.85
CA LYS A 69 31.34 14.13 -36.59
C LYS A 69 30.86 12.87 -35.86
N GLU A 70 31.39 11.71 -36.22
CA GLU A 70 31.03 10.44 -35.57
C GLU A 70 31.57 10.37 -34.14
N LEU A 71 32.78 10.86 -33.90
CA LEU A 71 33.37 10.96 -32.56
C LEU A 71 32.51 11.85 -31.65
N ASN A 72 32.15 13.05 -32.12
CA ASN A 72 31.31 13.98 -31.36
C ASN A 72 29.96 13.37 -30.98
N LYS A 73 29.35 12.59 -31.88
CA LYS A 73 28.09 11.87 -31.59
C LYS A 73 28.27 10.85 -30.47
N ARG A 74 29.35 10.05 -30.53
CA ARG A 74 29.63 9.04 -29.50
C ARG A 74 29.97 9.65 -28.16
N GLU A 75 30.72 10.75 -28.14
CA GLU A 75 31.02 11.49 -26.90
C GLU A 75 29.75 12.04 -26.26
N ALA A 76 28.84 12.64 -27.05
CA ALA A 76 27.56 13.13 -26.55
C ALA A 76 26.69 12.01 -25.95
N LEU A 77 26.65 10.83 -26.61
CA LEU A 77 25.94 9.67 -26.08
C LEU A 77 26.56 9.19 -24.76
N THR A 78 27.89 9.08 -24.70
CA THR A 78 28.62 8.61 -23.52
C THR A 78 28.41 9.55 -22.33
N GLU A 79 28.47 10.86 -22.56
CA GLU A 79 28.23 11.85 -21.50
C GLU A 79 26.78 11.80 -21.00
N GLY A 80 25.81 11.60 -21.90
CA GLY A 80 24.41 11.40 -21.54
C GLY A 80 24.18 10.14 -20.70
N GLU A 81 24.85 9.03 -21.02
CA GLU A 81 24.80 7.80 -20.22
C GLU A 81 25.43 7.97 -18.84
N LYS A 82 26.56 8.67 -18.76
CA LYS A 82 27.24 8.98 -17.50
C LYS A 82 26.37 9.84 -16.58
N GLN A 83 25.68 10.83 -17.12
CA GLN A 83 24.74 11.66 -16.36
C GLN A 83 23.58 10.82 -15.81
N LYS A 84 22.96 9.97 -16.64
CA LYS A 84 21.91 9.05 -16.19
C LYS A 84 22.40 8.11 -15.08
N LEU A 85 23.61 7.58 -15.22
CA LEU A 85 24.19 6.70 -14.19
C LEU A 85 24.38 7.44 -12.87
N ASN A 86 24.90 8.68 -12.90
CA ASN A 86 25.07 9.50 -11.70
C ASN A 86 23.74 9.83 -11.01
N GLU A 87 22.68 10.11 -11.78
CA GLU A 87 21.34 10.33 -11.23
C GLU A 87 20.81 9.08 -10.51
N VAL A 88 21.00 7.90 -11.12
CA VAL A 88 20.61 6.61 -10.52
C VAL A 88 21.38 6.35 -9.22
N ILE A 89 22.70 6.59 -9.21
CA ILE A 89 23.54 6.44 -8.00
C ILE A 89 23.01 7.35 -6.88
N LYS A 90 22.83 8.65 -7.17
CA LYS A 90 22.35 9.62 -6.17
C LYS A 90 20.97 9.25 -5.61
N LYS A 91 20.07 8.77 -6.47
CA LYS A 91 18.73 8.29 -6.06
C LYS A 91 18.84 7.05 -5.18
N ASN A 92 19.71 6.11 -5.54
CA ASN A 92 19.94 4.89 -4.77
C ASN A 92 20.53 5.20 -3.38
N ASP A 93 21.50 6.11 -3.29
CA ASP A 93 22.06 6.55 -2.00
C ASP A 93 20.99 7.16 -1.09
N SER A 94 20.13 8.01 -1.67
CA SER A 94 19.01 8.63 -0.95
C SER A 94 18.00 7.59 -0.45
N ARG A 95 17.70 6.58 -1.30
CA ARG A 95 16.83 5.45 -0.96
C ARG A 95 17.43 4.58 0.14
N ASN A 96 18.73 4.31 0.07
CA ASN A 96 19.45 3.49 1.04
C ASN A 96 19.48 4.16 2.42
N ASN A 97 19.79 5.46 2.48
CA ASN A 97 19.72 6.25 3.72
C ASN A 97 18.31 6.23 4.34
N SER A 98 17.29 6.39 3.51
CA SER A 98 15.88 6.32 3.95
C SER A 98 15.50 4.94 4.48
N LEU A 99 15.98 3.86 3.84
CA LEU A 99 15.78 2.49 4.29
C LEU A 99 16.47 2.22 5.64
N GLN A 100 17.69 2.74 5.82
CA GLN A 100 18.43 2.60 7.07
C GLN A 100 17.70 3.28 8.23
N LEU A 101 17.22 4.52 8.04
CA LEU A 101 16.41 5.23 9.04
C LEU A 101 15.13 4.45 9.37
N ALA A 102 14.39 3.98 8.37
CA ALA A 102 13.18 3.19 8.58
C ALA A 102 13.45 1.86 9.32
N SER A 103 14.62 1.25 9.08
CA SER A 103 15.04 0.04 9.80
C SER A 103 15.39 0.32 11.25
N MET A 104 15.98 1.48 11.55
CA MET A 104 16.27 1.90 12.92
C MET A 104 14.98 2.19 13.70
N ASP A 105 14.04 2.91 13.09
CA ASP A 105 12.74 3.20 13.71
C ASP A 105 11.94 1.92 13.97
N GLN A 106 11.95 0.98 13.01
CA GLN A 106 11.31 -0.33 13.23
C GLN A 106 11.91 -1.07 14.43
N ARG A 107 13.23 -1.09 14.59
CA ARG A 107 13.86 -1.74 15.76
C ARG A 107 13.43 -1.08 17.08
N ARG A 108 13.34 0.26 17.11
CA ARG A 108 12.86 0.99 18.30
C ARG A 108 11.41 0.66 18.63
N ASP A 109 10.55 0.61 17.62
CA ASP A 109 9.14 0.23 17.81
C ASP A 109 9.02 -1.22 18.31
N ASP A 110 9.78 -2.15 17.72
CA ASP A 110 9.78 -3.55 18.11
C ASP A 110 10.28 -3.73 19.57
N GLU A 111 11.32 -3.00 19.98
CA GLU A 111 11.80 -2.96 21.37
C GLU A 111 10.75 -2.38 22.34
N ASN A 112 10.05 -1.31 21.95
CA ASN A 112 8.97 -0.74 22.75
C ASN A 112 7.82 -1.73 22.95
N VAL A 113 7.40 -2.42 21.89
CA VAL A 113 6.36 -3.44 21.95
C VAL A 113 6.80 -4.60 22.84
N ALA A 114 8.06 -5.06 22.73
CA ALA A 114 8.58 -6.12 23.59
C ALA A 114 8.52 -5.74 25.08
N ARG A 115 8.86 -4.49 25.44
CA ARG A 115 8.73 -3.99 26.81
C ARG A 115 7.29 -4.01 27.31
N LEU A 116 6.34 -3.51 26.51
CA LEU A 116 4.93 -3.49 26.87
C LEU A 116 4.35 -4.91 27.04
N VAL A 117 4.77 -5.86 26.21
CA VAL A 117 4.36 -7.27 26.33
C VAL A 117 4.88 -7.88 27.63
N GLU A 118 6.13 -7.60 28.00
CA GLU A 118 6.71 -8.11 29.25
C GLU A 118 6.04 -7.49 30.48
N GLU A 119 5.67 -6.21 30.42
CA GLU A 119 4.95 -5.51 31.48
C GLU A 119 3.54 -6.09 31.66
N GLN A 120 2.78 -6.25 30.56
CA GLN A 120 1.47 -6.92 30.56
C GLN A 120 1.55 -8.36 31.11
N LYS A 121 2.64 -9.09 30.83
CA LYS A 121 2.84 -10.43 31.37
C LYS A 121 3.03 -10.41 32.89
N ARG A 122 3.79 -9.46 33.43
CA ARG A 122 3.93 -9.29 34.89
C ARG A 122 2.61 -8.91 35.55
N GLU A 123 1.90 -7.95 35.00
CA GLU A 123 0.59 -7.53 35.52
C GLU A 123 -0.40 -8.70 35.55
N LYS A 124 -0.42 -9.52 34.50
CA LYS A 124 -1.25 -10.73 34.43
C LYS A 124 -0.84 -11.77 35.48
N GLU A 125 0.46 -12.00 35.69
CA GLU A 125 0.94 -12.90 36.74
C GLU A 125 0.58 -12.41 38.16
N GLU A 126 0.67 -11.10 38.41
CA GLU A 126 0.25 -10.50 39.68
C GLU A 126 -1.26 -10.63 39.91
N ALA A 127 -2.06 -10.37 38.87
CA ALA A 127 -3.51 -10.55 38.92
C ALA A 127 -3.90 -12.01 39.23
N PHE A 128 -3.23 -12.99 38.60
CA PHE A 128 -3.47 -14.41 38.89
C PHE A 128 -3.10 -14.79 40.32
N LYS A 129 -1.98 -14.29 40.85
CA LYS A 129 -1.60 -14.51 42.26
C LYS A 129 -2.67 -13.98 43.21
N LYS A 130 -3.26 -12.83 42.89
CA LYS A 130 -4.32 -12.21 43.69
C LYS A 130 -5.63 -13.00 43.61
N LEU A 131 -6.01 -13.48 42.43
CA LEU A 131 -7.16 -14.39 42.25
C LEU A 131 -7.01 -15.66 43.08
N LEU A 132 -5.82 -16.29 43.06
CA LEU A 132 -5.56 -17.49 43.84
C LEU A 132 -5.64 -17.24 45.36
N GLN A 133 -5.27 -16.04 45.84
CA GLN A 133 -5.48 -15.67 47.24
C GLN A 133 -6.96 -15.51 47.59
N LEU A 134 -7.74 -14.89 46.71
CA LEU A 134 -9.18 -14.71 46.90
C LEU A 134 -9.93 -16.04 46.89
N GLU A 135 -9.58 -16.97 46.00
CA GLU A 135 -10.15 -18.32 45.96
C GLU A 135 -9.92 -19.06 47.28
N LYS A 136 -8.71 -19.01 47.84
CA LYS A 136 -8.41 -19.58 49.16
C LYS A 136 -9.21 -18.92 50.29
N GLN A 137 -9.43 -17.61 50.23
CA GLN A 137 -10.27 -16.90 51.20
C GLN A 137 -11.74 -17.29 51.07
N GLN A 138 -12.22 -17.49 49.84
CA GLN A 138 -13.58 -17.93 49.56
C GLN A 138 -13.82 -19.35 50.11
N ASP A 139 -12.89 -20.28 49.88
CA ASP A 139 -12.96 -21.65 50.44
C ASP A 139 -13.00 -21.62 51.98
N ALA A 140 -12.18 -20.76 52.59
CA ALA A 140 -12.17 -20.58 54.04
C ALA A 140 -13.51 -20.01 54.56
N ASN A 141 -14.09 -19.03 53.85
CA ASN A 141 -15.39 -18.45 54.17
C ASN A 141 -16.51 -19.48 54.05
N GLN A 142 -16.55 -20.27 52.97
CA GLN A 142 -17.55 -21.33 52.80
C GLN A 142 -17.47 -22.36 53.92
N LYS A 143 -16.25 -22.71 54.36
CA LYS A 143 -16.06 -23.61 55.50
C LYS A 143 -16.64 -23.02 56.80
N LEU A 144 -16.39 -21.75 57.07
CA LEU A 144 -16.97 -21.06 58.23
C LEU A 144 -18.49 -20.95 58.12
N GLU A 145 -19.03 -20.74 56.93
CA GLU A 145 -20.47 -20.62 56.67
C GLU A 145 -21.19 -21.95 56.97
N MET A 146 -20.61 -23.09 56.56
CA MET A 146 -21.11 -24.41 56.96
C MET A 146 -21.09 -24.60 58.49
N GLU A 147 -20.02 -24.14 59.16
CA GLU A 147 -19.88 -24.25 60.61
C GLU A 147 -20.88 -23.34 61.36
N ILE A 148 -21.17 -22.15 60.82
CA ILE A 148 -22.22 -21.24 61.31
C ILE A 148 -23.59 -21.88 61.18
N GLU A 149 -23.90 -22.52 60.05
CA GLU A 149 -25.21 -23.11 59.83
C GLU A 149 -25.42 -24.35 60.73
N GLU A 150 -24.37 -25.14 60.96
CA GLU A 150 -24.38 -26.22 61.97
C GLU A 150 -24.64 -25.67 63.38
N LEU A 151 -23.97 -24.58 63.75
CA LEU A 151 -24.16 -23.92 65.05
C LEU A 151 -25.54 -23.28 65.19
N LYS A 152 -26.10 -22.69 64.12
CA LYS A 152 -27.48 -22.18 64.09
C LYS A 152 -28.48 -23.31 64.29
N GLY A 153 -28.28 -24.46 63.65
CA GLY A 153 -29.11 -25.64 63.87
C GLY A 153 -29.10 -26.07 65.34
N LYS A 154 -27.92 -26.13 65.96
CA LYS A 154 -27.76 -26.41 67.40
C LYS A 154 -28.43 -25.35 68.29
N LEU A 155 -28.29 -24.06 67.93
CA LEU A 155 -28.91 -22.95 68.67
C LEU A 155 -30.43 -22.91 68.52
N GLN A 156 -30.99 -23.26 67.37
CA GLN A 156 -32.44 -23.37 67.17
C GLN A 156 -33.02 -24.48 68.06
N VAL A 157 -32.28 -25.59 68.21
CA VAL A 157 -32.61 -26.67 69.16
C VAL A 157 -32.51 -26.18 70.61
N MET A 158 -31.44 -25.46 70.98
CA MET A 158 -31.31 -24.89 72.33
C MET A 158 -32.29 -23.75 72.62
N LYS A 159 -32.74 -22.96 71.64
CA LYS A 159 -33.71 -21.87 71.83
C LYS A 159 -35.12 -22.39 72.15
N SER A 160 -35.39 -23.67 71.89
CA SER A 160 -36.57 -24.36 72.43
C SER A 160 -36.43 -24.73 73.92
N VAL A 161 -35.25 -24.53 74.50
CA VAL A 161 -34.90 -24.88 75.88
C VAL A 161 -34.21 -23.68 76.55
N VAL A 162 -35.05 -22.83 77.15
CA VAL A 162 -34.72 -21.93 78.27
C VAL A 162 -34.18 -20.53 77.92
N GLU A 163 -34.96 -19.55 78.38
CA GLU A 163 -34.67 -18.11 78.45
C GLU A 163 -33.72 -17.79 79.61
N ASP A 164 -32.91 -16.75 79.41
CA ASP A 164 -31.95 -16.11 80.33
C ASP A 164 -30.65 -16.85 80.67
N ASP A 165 -29.62 -16.61 79.84
CA ASP A 165 -28.22 -16.86 80.22
C ASP A 165 -27.29 -15.74 79.68
N PHE A 166 -26.51 -15.12 80.57
CA PHE A 166 -25.70 -13.93 80.30
C PHE A 166 -24.61 -14.15 79.22
N ALA A 167 -24.19 -15.42 79.03
CA ALA A 167 -23.24 -15.84 77.99
C ALA A 167 -23.84 -15.72 76.56
N ILE A 168 -25.15 -15.85 76.42
CA ILE A 168 -25.86 -15.71 75.14
C ILE A 168 -25.83 -14.25 74.69
N HIS A 169 -25.96 -13.30 75.63
CA HIS A 169 -25.92 -11.87 75.34
C HIS A 169 -24.55 -11.44 74.78
N ASP A 170 -23.45 -11.97 75.31
CA ASP A 170 -22.11 -11.61 74.85
C ASP A 170 -21.80 -12.20 73.46
N LYS A 171 -22.27 -13.41 73.20
CA LYS A 171 -22.21 -14.06 71.88
C LYS A 171 -23.06 -13.32 70.84
N MET A 172 -24.23 -12.82 71.24
CA MET A 172 -25.11 -12.00 70.41
C MET A 172 -24.45 -10.65 70.06
N LYS A 173 -23.78 -10.00 71.00
CA LYS A 173 -23.00 -8.78 70.74
C LYS A 173 -21.87 -9.04 69.73
N LYS A 174 -21.17 -10.17 69.83
CA LYS A 174 -20.10 -10.53 68.90
C LYS A 174 -20.63 -10.79 67.49
N MET A 175 -21.70 -11.58 67.35
CA MET A 175 -22.36 -11.78 66.05
C MET A 175 -22.87 -10.47 65.41
N ASN A 176 -23.39 -9.54 66.21
CA ASN A 176 -23.82 -8.24 65.68
C ASN A 176 -22.65 -7.39 65.16
N LYS A 177 -21.48 -7.49 65.80
CA LYS A 177 -20.27 -6.80 65.34
C LYS A 177 -19.77 -7.40 64.03
N ASP A 178 -19.70 -8.72 63.95
CA ASP A 178 -19.30 -9.42 62.72
C ASP A 178 -20.29 -9.12 61.58
N LEU A 179 -21.59 -9.08 61.87
CA LEU A 179 -22.62 -8.67 60.91
C LEU A 179 -22.41 -7.23 60.42
N MET A 180 -22.14 -6.28 61.32
CA MET A 180 -21.84 -4.90 60.92
C MET A 180 -20.60 -4.82 60.02
N GLU A 181 -19.54 -5.55 60.34
CA GLU A 181 -18.33 -5.61 59.51
C GLU A 181 -18.61 -6.22 58.12
N THR A 182 -19.45 -7.25 58.04
CA THR A 182 -19.86 -7.81 56.73
C THR A 182 -20.69 -6.85 55.90
N VAL A 183 -21.60 -6.08 56.52
CA VAL A 183 -22.41 -5.06 55.83
C VAL A 183 -21.52 -3.92 55.34
N GLU A 184 -20.57 -3.47 56.14
CA GLU A 184 -19.59 -2.46 55.72
C GLU A 184 -18.74 -2.95 54.53
N ASN A 185 -18.28 -4.21 54.57
CA ASN A 185 -17.52 -4.80 53.46
C ASN A 185 -18.35 -4.92 52.16
N LEU A 186 -19.64 -5.26 52.26
CA LEU A 186 -20.54 -5.30 51.10
C LEU A 186 -20.72 -3.91 50.48
N ASN A 187 -20.89 -2.88 51.29
CA ASN A 187 -20.99 -1.50 50.80
C ASN A 187 -19.73 -1.07 50.05
N VAL A 188 -18.54 -1.41 50.55
CA VAL A 188 -17.26 -1.13 49.85
C VAL A 188 -17.19 -1.85 48.50
N LEU A 189 -17.73 -3.08 48.40
CA LEU A 189 -17.76 -3.82 47.15
C LEU A 189 -18.74 -3.22 46.14
N GLU A 190 -19.92 -2.78 46.57
CA GLU A 190 -20.88 -2.06 45.73
C GLU A 190 -20.28 -0.75 45.20
N ASP A 191 -19.61 0.02 46.06
CA ASP A 191 -18.90 1.24 45.66
C ASP A 191 -17.84 0.94 44.59
N LEU A 192 -17.05 -0.12 44.77
CA LEU A 192 -16.05 -0.53 43.80
C LEU A 192 -16.69 -0.97 42.47
N TYR A 193 -17.79 -1.72 42.51
CA TYR A 193 -18.51 -2.16 41.32
C TYR A 193 -19.03 -0.97 40.51
N GLU A 194 -19.63 0.03 41.16
CA GLU A 194 -20.07 1.25 40.48
C GLU A 194 -18.90 2.04 39.90
N VAL A 195 -17.77 2.16 40.61
CA VAL A 195 -16.55 2.78 40.06
C VAL A 195 -16.04 2.04 38.82
N LEU A 196 -15.99 0.70 38.86
CA LEU A 196 -15.53 -0.11 37.73
C LEU A 196 -16.46 0.02 36.53
N LYS A 197 -17.77 -0.01 36.75
CA LYS A 197 -18.79 0.20 35.71
C LYS A 197 -18.69 1.58 35.07
N ILE A 198 -18.42 2.62 35.85
CA ILE A 198 -18.14 3.97 35.32
C ILE A 198 -16.87 3.95 34.47
N LYS A 199 -15.76 3.36 34.97
CA LYS A 199 -14.50 3.25 34.21
C LYS A 199 -14.64 2.44 32.93
N GLU A 200 -15.37 1.34 32.95
CA GLU A 200 -15.65 0.52 31.77
C GLU A 200 -16.38 1.33 30.69
N ARG A 201 -17.42 2.08 31.09
CA ARG A 201 -18.16 2.97 30.18
C ARG A 201 -17.26 4.05 29.58
N LEU A 202 -16.40 4.67 30.39
CA LEU A 202 -15.44 5.67 29.91
C LEU A 202 -14.46 5.06 28.90
N ASN A 203 -13.84 3.93 29.24
CA ASN A 203 -12.91 3.22 28.35
C ASN A 203 -13.60 2.79 27.05
N ASN A 204 -14.83 2.27 27.12
CA ASN A 204 -15.57 1.90 25.92
C ASN A 204 -15.88 3.13 25.06
N ASN A 205 -16.26 4.27 25.67
CA ASN A 205 -16.47 5.52 24.93
C ASN A 205 -15.21 5.95 24.18
N GLU A 206 -14.05 5.95 24.84
CA GLU A 206 -12.76 6.26 24.20
C GLU A 206 -12.43 5.30 23.04
N LEU A 207 -12.68 3.99 23.22
CA LEU A 207 -12.48 2.99 22.16
C LEU A 207 -13.43 3.21 20.98
N GLN A 208 -14.69 3.57 21.23
CA GLN A 208 -15.65 3.89 20.16
C GLN A 208 -15.28 5.20 19.45
N GLU A 209 -14.79 6.21 20.17
CA GLU A 209 -14.29 7.45 19.58
C GLU A 209 -13.08 7.20 18.66
N ALA A 210 -12.08 6.45 19.14
CA ALA A 210 -10.93 6.06 18.33
C ALA A 210 -11.37 5.27 17.07
N ARG A 211 -12.36 4.38 17.20
CA ARG A 211 -12.93 3.64 16.08
C ARG A 211 -13.65 4.56 15.08
N ARG A 212 -14.48 5.49 15.55
CA ARG A 212 -15.16 6.48 14.69
C ARG A 212 -14.17 7.35 13.95
N GLU A 213 -13.14 7.84 14.63
CA GLU A 213 -12.10 8.67 14.03
C GLU A 213 -11.31 7.89 12.97
N LEU A 214 -10.99 6.62 13.24
CA LEU A 214 -10.37 5.76 12.23
C LEU A 214 -11.27 5.54 11.03
N ILE A 215 -12.57 5.25 11.21
CA ILE A 215 -13.51 5.10 10.08
C ILE A 215 -13.56 6.40 9.25
N SER A 216 -13.70 7.55 9.91
CA SER A 216 -13.70 8.87 9.27
C SER A 216 -12.40 9.12 8.50
N GLY A 217 -11.25 8.91 9.15
CA GLY A 217 -9.93 9.09 8.57
C GLY A 217 -9.65 8.13 7.40
N TYR A 218 -9.94 6.84 7.57
CA TYR A 218 -9.70 5.82 6.54
C TYR A 218 -10.56 6.04 5.29
N SER A 219 -11.79 6.53 5.45
CA SER A 219 -12.68 6.88 4.33
C SER A 219 -12.10 7.98 3.43
N LYS A 220 -11.30 8.90 4.00
CA LYS A 220 -10.68 10.02 3.27
C LYS A 220 -9.37 9.64 2.58
N VAL A 221 -8.69 8.58 3.04
CA VAL A 221 -7.30 8.27 2.67
C VAL A 221 -7.20 7.22 1.56
N LEU A 222 -8.19 6.34 1.39
CA LEU A 222 -8.14 5.26 0.41
C LEU A 222 -9.30 5.31 -0.58
N GLY A 223 -8.96 5.61 -1.83
CA GLY A 223 -9.79 5.22 -2.98
C GLY A 223 -9.57 3.74 -3.30
N THR A 224 -10.67 2.99 -3.40
CA THR A 224 -10.90 1.85 -4.31
C THR A 224 -9.76 0.84 -4.54
N HIS A 225 -8.93 0.54 -3.53
CA HIS A 225 -8.04 -0.61 -3.56
C HIS A 225 -8.56 -1.70 -2.63
N ILE A 226 -8.62 -2.93 -3.14
CA ILE A 226 -8.98 -4.12 -2.38
C ILE A 226 -7.88 -4.34 -1.33
N THR A 227 -8.20 -4.08 -0.07
CA THR A 227 -7.31 -4.22 1.07
C THR A 227 -7.84 -5.28 2.03
N ASP A 228 -6.94 -6.03 2.69
CA ASP A 228 -7.33 -7.07 3.68
C ASP A 228 -8.19 -6.49 4.82
N ILE A 229 -7.94 -5.21 5.16
CA ILE A 229 -8.74 -4.44 6.10
C ILE A 229 -9.27 -3.20 5.39
N GLY A 230 -10.56 -2.94 5.52
CA GLY A 230 -11.21 -1.77 4.93
C GLY A 230 -12.45 -1.36 5.69
N ILE A 231 -13.19 -0.41 5.11
CA ILE A 231 -14.50 -0.03 5.63
C ILE A 231 -15.55 -0.87 4.91
N LYS A 232 -16.43 -1.53 5.67
CA LYS A 232 -17.61 -2.22 5.16
C LYS A 232 -18.85 -1.44 5.60
N ARG A 233 -19.79 -1.24 4.68
CA ARG A 233 -21.13 -0.72 5.01
C ARG A 233 -22.02 -1.92 5.30
N LEU A 234 -22.28 -2.17 6.58
CA LEU A 234 -23.08 -3.31 7.03
C LEU A 234 -24.57 -3.01 6.82
N GLY A 235 -25.30 -4.02 6.33
CA GLY A 235 -26.73 -3.89 6.03
C GLY A 235 -27.05 -3.25 4.68
N VAL A 236 -26.06 -3.03 3.81
CA VAL A 236 -26.28 -2.61 2.42
C VAL A 236 -26.49 -3.82 1.53
N ILE A 237 -27.56 -3.81 0.76
CA ILE A 237 -27.82 -4.82 -0.26
C ILE A 237 -26.83 -4.64 -1.43
N ASP A 238 -26.16 -5.72 -1.85
CA ASP A 238 -25.40 -5.71 -3.10
C ASP A 238 -26.35 -5.57 -4.29
N SER A 239 -26.17 -4.50 -5.06
CA SER A 239 -27.01 -4.22 -6.24
C SER A 239 -26.71 -5.14 -7.43
N LYS A 240 -25.57 -5.84 -7.45
CA LYS A 240 -25.12 -6.62 -8.61
C LYS A 240 -26.06 -7.79 -8.97
N PRO A 241 -26.56 -8.60 -8.01
CA PRO A 241 -27.59 -9.60 -8.28
C PRO A 241 -28.86 -9.01 -8.90
N PHE A 242 -29.33 -7.85 -8.42
CA PHE A 242 -30.48 -7.15 -8.99
C PHE A 242 -30.23 -6.70 -10.42
N GLN A 243 -29.04 -6.15 -10.70
CA GLN A 243 -28.65 -5.74 -12.06
C GLN A 243 -28.60 -6.94 -13.01
N ASN A 244 -28.04 -8.07 -12.59
CA ASN A 244 -27.97 -9.27 -13.40
C ASN A 244 -29.38 -9.81 -13.70
N LYS A 245 -30.23 -9.92 -12.68
CA LYS A 245 -31.60 -10.42 -12.84
C LYS A 245 -32.46 -9.50 -13.69
N CYS A 246 -32.31 -8.18 -13.56
CA CYS A 246 -33.07 -7.23 -14.36
C CYS A 246 -32.64 -7.22 -15.83
N LYS A 247 -31.35 -7.46 -16.14
CA LYS A 247 -30.89 -7.61 -17.53
C LYS A 247 -31.49 -8.82 -18.25
N GLU A 248 -31.88 -9.86 -17.51
CA GLU A 248 -32.57 -11.03 -18.08
C GLU A 248 -34.06 -10.74 -18.36
N ARG A 249 -34.66 -9.79 -17.65
CA ARG A 249 -36.12 -9.54 -17.65
C ARG A 249 -36.55 -8.32 -18.44
N PHE A 250 -35.72 -7.29 -18.50
CA PHE A 250 -36.07 -5.99 -19.05
C PHE A 250 -35.14 -5.60 -20.20
N SER A 251 -35.57 -4.60 -20.98
CA SER A 251 -34.71 -3.99 -22.00
C SER A 251 -33.45 -3.37 -21.36
N PRO A 252 -32.33 -3.23 -22.09
CA PRO A 252 -31.10 -2.66 -21.52
C PRO A 252 -31.26 -1.25 -20.92
N GLU A 253 -32.17 -0.46 -21.49
CA GLU A 253 -32.49 0.91 -21.05
C GLU A 253 -33.27 0.90 -19.72
N GLU A 254 -34.16 -0.07 -19.53
CA GLU A 254 -35.01 -0.19 -18.32
C GLU A 254 -34.34 -1.02 -17.22
N ALA A 255 -33.50 -2.00 -17.57
CA ALA A 255 -32.94 -2.97 -16.64
C ALA A 255 -32.15 -2.32 -15.49
N MET A 256 -31.39 -1.26 -15.77
CA MET A 256 -30.64 -0.54 -14.73
C MET A 256 -31.56 0.23 -13.79
N VAL A 257 -32.61 0.85 -14.33
CA VAL A 257 -33.61 1.60 -13.54
C VAL A 257 -34.40 0.65 -12.65
N GLN A 258 -34.88 -0.47 -13.21
CA GLN A 258 -35.62 -1.48 -12.45
C GLN A 258 -34.77 -2.11 -11.35
N ALA A 259 -33.51 -2.43 -11.64
CA ALA A 259 -32.58 -2.95 -10.63
C ALA A 259 -32.42 -1.97 -9.45
N ALA A 260 -32.28 -0.68 -9.73
CA ALA A 260 -32.16 0.36 -8.71
C ALA A 260 -33.45 0.50 -7.88
N ILE A 261 -34.62 0.51 -8.52
CA ILE A 261 -35.92 0.58 -7.84
C ILE A 261 -36.09 -0.60 -6.88
N VAL A 262 -35.93 -1.83 -7.38
CA VAL A 262 -36.17 -3.04 -6.57
C VAL A 262 -35.14 -3.16 -5.44
N CYS A 263 -33.86 -2.87 -5.72
CA CYS A 263 -32.83 -2.88 -4.68
C CYS A 263 -33.11 -1.83 -3.58
N SER A 264 -33.62 -0.65 -3.95
CA SER A 264 -33.94 0.42 -2.99
C SER A 264 -35.17 0.07 -2.15
N LEU A 265 -36.22 -0.48 -2.77
CA LEU A 265 -37.40 -0.98 -2.08
C LEU A 265 -37.03 -2.00 -1.00
N TRP A 266 -36.16 -2.96 -1.32
CA TRP A 266 -35.71 -3.94 -0.33
C TRP A 266 -34.81 -3.33 0.73
N GLN A 267 -34.00 -2.32 0.37
CA GLN A 267 -33.18 -1.60 1.35
C GLN A 267 -34.04 -0.81 2.34
N GLU A 268 -35.17 -0.26 1.91
CA GLU A 268 -36.18 0.40 2.76
C GLU A 268 -36.89 -0.60 3.66
N ASN A 269 -37.31 -1.76 3.12
CA ASN A 269 -37.90 -2.83 3.91
C ASN A 269 -36.96 -3.27 5.05
N LEU A 270 -35.66 -3.46 4.78
CA LEU A 270 -34.67 -3.81 5.80
C LEU A 270 -34.55 -2.78 6.94
N GLN A 271 -34.87 -1.52 6.66
CA GLN A 271 -34.81 -0.42 7.63
C GLN A 271 -36.12 -0.22 8.39
N ASP A 272 -37.21 -0.88 7.99
CA ASP A 272 -38.52 -0.80 8.66
C ASP A 272 -38.45 -1.45 10.05
N PRO A 273 -38.60 -0.69 11.15
CA PRO A 273 -38.55 -1.25 12.50
C PRO A 273 -39.69 -2.24 12.79
N ASN A 274 -40.78 -2.19 12.03
CA ASN A 274 -41.94 -3.07 12.23
C ASN A 274 -41.77 -4.43 11.52
N TRP A 275 -40.76 -4.58 10.67
CA TRP A 275 -40.51 -5.83 9.97
C TRP A 275 -39.31 -6.57 10.57
N HIS A 276 -39.62 -7.68 11.23
CA HIS A 276 -38.64 -8.50 11.95
C HIS A 276 -38.86 -9.98 11.61
N PRO A 277 -38.39 -10.44 10.45
CA PRO A 277 -38.66 -11.78 9.92
C PRO A 277 -37.74 -12.83 10.58
N TYR A 278 -37.84 -12.92 11.90
CA TYR A 278 -37.03 -13.78 12.75
C TYR A 278 -37.92 -14.57 13.71
N LYS A 279 -37.53 -15.81 13.97
CA LYS A 279 -38.15 -16.70 14.97
C LYS A 279 -37.10 -17.20 15.95
N ILE A 280 -37.54 -17.44 17.18
CA ILE A 280 -36.69 -17.98 18.24
C ILE A 280 -36.81 -19.50 18.24
N ILE A 281 -35.69 -20.19 18.06
CA ILE A 281 -35.58 -21.64 18.23
C ILE A 281 -34.87 -21.90 19.56
N ILE A 282 -35.46 -22.76 20.39
CA ILE A 282 -34.85 -23.19 21.65
C ILE A 282 -33.93 -24.37 21.32
N SER A 283 -32.62 -24.14 21.36
CA SER A 283 -31.62 -25.22 21.41
C SER A 283 -31.36 -25.62 22.87
N GLU A 284 -30.81 -26.81 23.12
CA GLU A 284 -30.61 -27.39 24.47
C GLU A 284 -29.84 -26.49 25.46
N GLU A 285 -29.12 -25.47 24.96
CA GLU A 285 -28.31 -24.58 25.81
C GLU A 285 -28.74 -23.10 25.77
N LEU A 286 -29.24 -22.57 24.63
CA LEU A 286 -29.63 -21.15 24.49
C LEU A 286 -30.74 -20.92 23.43
N PRO A 287 -31.63 -19.93 23.62
CA PRO A 287 -32.53 -19.44 22.56
C PRO A 287 -31.71 -18.79 21.43
N GLN A 288 -31.92 -19.23 20.20
CA GLN A 288 -31.27 -18.66 19.00
C GLN A 288 -32.31 -18.04 18.08
N GLU A 289 -32.00 -16.84 17.61
CA GLU A 289 -32.83 -16.12 16.65
C GLU A 289 -32.40 -16.50 15.22
N VAL A 290 -33.33 -17.06 14.44
CA VAL A 290 -33.08 -17.47 13.06
C VAL A 290 -34.11 -16.83 12.13
N ILE A 291 -33.78 -16.75 10.84
CA ILE A 291 -34.71 -16.23 9.83
C ILE A 291 -35.98 -17.09 9.82
N ASP A 292 -37.13 -16.43 9.75
CA ASP A 292 -38.39 -17.13 9.56
C ASP A 292 -38.62 -17.46 8.09
N ASP A 293 -38.52 -18.74 7.74
CA ASP A 293 -38.77 -19.24 6.39
C ASP A 293 -40.25 -19.08 5.94
N GLU A 294 -41.17 -18.82 6.89
CA GLU A 294 -42.59 -18.56 6.62
C GLU A 294 -42.90 -17.06 6.42
N ASP A 295 -41.90 -16.17 6.54
CA ASP A 295 -42.12 -14.73 6.30
C ASP A 295 -42.58 -14.48 4.87
N GLU A 296 -43.78 -13.90 4.75
CA GLU A 296 -44.47 -13.68 3.47
C GLU A 296 -43.63 -12.81 2.51
N LYS A 297 -42.96 -11.77 3.03
CA LYS A 297 -42.14 -10.88 2.20
C LYS A 297 -40.92 -11.61 1.65
N LEU A 298 -40.18 -12.34 2.49
CA LEU A 298 -39.01 -13.13 2.09
C LEU A 298 -39.39 -14.27 1.14
N TRP A 299 -40.54 -14.90 1.35
CA TRP A 299 -41.08 -15.92 0.44
C TRP A 299 -41.38 -15.33 -0.93
N ASN A 300 -42.15 -14.24 -0.99
CA ASN A 300 -42.47 -13.53 -2.23
C ASN A 300 -41.19 -13.06 -2.96
N LEU A 301 -40.19 -12.55 -2.23
CA LEU A 301 -38.90 -12.17 -2.81
C LEU A 301 -38.22 -13.31 -3.56
N LYS A 302 -38.22 -14.49 -2.94
CA LYS A 302 -37.55 -15.67 -3.48
C LYS A 302 -38.28 -16.21 -4.71
N GLU A 303 -39.61 -16.24 -4.68
CA GLU A 303 -40.44 -16.65 -5.82
C GLU A 303 -40.32 -15.65 -6.98
N GLU A 304 -40.45 -14.35 -6.69
CA GLU A 304 -40.46 -13.32 -7.72
C GLU A 304 -39.07 -13.09 -8.32
N TRP A 305 -38.00 -13.04 -7.53
CA TRP A 305 -36.67 -12.59 -7.99
C TRP A 305 -35.60 -13.67 -7.97
N GLY A 306 -35.88 -14.80 -7.34
CA GLY A 306 -35.00 -15.96 -7.28
C GLY A 306 -34.08 -15.99 -6.05
N SER A 307 -33.40 -17.12 -5.88
CA SER A 307 -32.61 -17.42 -4.68
C SER A 307 -31.39 -16.52 -4.49
N GLU A 308 -30.78 -16.02 -5.57
CA GLU A 308 -29.60 -15.14 -5.48
C GLU A 308 -29.93 -13.82 -4.78
N ILE A 309 -31.00 -13.14 -5.24
CA ILE A 309 -31.49 -11.90 -4.64
C ILE A 309 -31.96 -12.12 -3.20
N TYR A 310 -32.71 -13.20 -2.95
CA TYR A 310 -33.11 -13.60 -1.60
C TYR A 310 -31.90 -13.71 -0.66
N MET A 311 -30.85 -14.42 -1.07
CA MET A 311 -29.64 -14.59 -0.25
C MET A 311 -28.93 -13.26 0.02
N THR A 312 -28.90 -12.35 -0.95
CA THR A 312 -28.32 -11.01 -0.77
C THR A 312 -29.09 -10.20 0.27
N VAL A 313 -30.42 -10.20 0.21
CA VAL A 313 -31.27 -9.50 1.19
C VAL A 313 -31.14 -10.11 2.57
N VAL A 314 -31.19 -11.44 2.69
CA VAL A 314 -31.01 -12.16 3.96
C VAL A 314 -29.63 -11.89 4.57
N THR A 315 -28.58 -11.79 3.75
CA THR A 315 -27.24 -11.46 4.24
C THR A 315 -27.20 -10.06 4.85
N ALA A 316 -27.75 -9.05 4.15
CA ALA A 316 -27.84 -7.69 4.67
C ALA A 316 -28.72 -7.61 5.94
N LEU A 317 -29.82 -8.38 5.98
CA LEU A 317 -30.69 -8.48 7.14
C LEU A 317 -29.98 -9.07 8.37
N LYS A 318 -29.17 -10.12 8.18
CA LYS A 318 -28.36 -10.74 9.24
C LYS A 318 -27.31 -9.78 9.77
N GLU A 319 -26.64 -9.04 8.87
CA GLU A 319 -25.67 -8.03 9.26
C GLU A 319 -26.31 -6.92 10.12
N LEU A 320 -27.52 -6.46 9.78
CA LEU A 320 -28.25 -5.49 10.60
C LEU A 320 -28.63 -6.07 11.96
N ASN A 321 -29.08 -7.33 12.03
CA ASN A 321 -29.48 -7.95 13.29
C ASN A 321 -28.29 -8.21 14.22
N GLU A 322 -27.15 -8.65 13.67
CA GLU A 322 -25.95 -8.95 14.46
C GLU A 322 -25.29 -7.68 15.01
N TYR A 323 -25.22 -6.62 14.19
CA TYR A 323 -24.40 -5.46 14.53
C TYR A 323 -25.17 -4.17 14.85
N ASN A 324 -26.44 -4.06 14.45
CA ASN A 324 -27.30 -2.92 14.76
C ASN A 324 -28.78 -3.32 14.96
N PRO A 325 -29.08 -4.28 15.86
CA PRO A 325 -30.42 -4.88 15.98
C PRO A 325 -31.50 -3.85 16.31
N SER A 326 -31.17 -2.86 17.16
CA SER A 326 -32.10 -1.81 17.58
C SER A 326 -32.20 -0.65 16.60
N GLY A 327 -31.10 -0.31 15.91
CA GLY A 327 -31.06 0.86 15.05
C GLY A 327 -31.56 0.61 13.63
N ARG A 328 -31.38 -0.61 13.08
CA ARG A 328 -31.79 -1.02 11.72
C ARG A 328 -31.28 -0.14 10.57
N TYR A 329 -30.46 0.87 10.82
CA TYR A 329 -29.83 1.70 9.80
C TYR A 329 -28.48 1.13 9.36
N VAL A 330 -28.15 1.37 8.09
CA VAL A 330 -26.83 1.06 7.53
C VAL A 330 -25.76 1.85 8.26
N PHE A 331 -24.71 1.19 8.71
CA PHE A 331 -23.57 1.86 9.33
C PHE A 331 -22.24 1.33 8.77
N SER A 332 -21.22 2.19 8.83
CA SER A 332 -19.87 1.86 8.37
C SER A 332 -19.05 1.30 9.53
N GLU A 333 -18.32 0.23 9.27
CA GLU A 333 -17.48 -0.42 10.27
C GLU A 333 -16.12 -0.82 9.68
N LEU A 334 -15.09 -0.88 10.53
CA LEU A 334 -13.78 -1.42 10.20
C LEU A 334 -13.91 -2.94 10.08
N TRP A 335 -13.59 -3.47 8.91
CA TRP A 335 -13.83 -4.87 8.55
C TRP A 335 -12.54 -5.57 8.13
N ASN A 336 -12.36 -6.79 8.63
CA ASN A 336 -11.31 -7.68 8.19
C ASN A 336 -11.93 -8.61 7.13
N TYR A 337 -11.67 -8.31 5.85
CA TYR A 337 -12.22 -9.08 4.73
C TYR A 337 -11.61 -10.49 4.62
N LYS A 338 -10.42 -10.70 5.19
CA LYS A 338 -9.78 -12.01 5.23
C LYS A 338 -10.44 -12.95 6.22
N GLU A 339 -10.89 -12.41 7.36
CA GLU A 339 -11.54 -13.20 8.42
C GLU A 339 -13.07 -13.11 8.41
N GLY A 340 -13.65 -12.23 7.59
CA GLY A 340 -15.11 -12.10 7.48
C GLY A 340 -15.78 -11.56 8.74
N ARG A 341 -15.08 -10.74 9.53
CA ARG A 341 -15.59 -10.16 10.79
C ARG A 341 -15.14 -8.71 11.01
N LYS A 342 -15.72 -8.06 12.01
CA LYS A 342 -15.26 -6.75 12.51
C LYS A 342 -13.77 -6.80 12.86
N ALA A 343 -13.01 -5.86 12.31
CA ALA A 343 -11.59 -5.71 12.60
C ALA A 343 -11.40 -5.06 13.98
N THR A 344 -10.42 -5.54 14.73
CA THR A 344 -9.94 -4.95 15.98
C THR A 344 -9.12 -3.68 15.69
N LEU A 345 -9.06 -2.75 16.65
CA LEU A 345 -8.23 -1.55 16.52
C LEU A 345 -6.76 -1.90 16.31
N LYS A 346 -6.27 -2.96 16.97
CA LYS A 346 -4.90 -3.46 16.81
C LYS A 346 -4.61 -3.90 15.38
N GLU A 347 -5.51 -4.68 14.76
CA GLU A 347 -5.38 -5.13 13.37
C GLU A 347 -5.35 -3.93 12.41
N VAL A 348 -6.27 -2.98 12.60
CA VAL A 348 -6.37 -1.78 11.76
C VAL A 348 -5.10 -0.94 11.87
N ILE A 349 -4.63 -0.63 13.08
CA ILE A 349 -3.40 0.16 13.31
C ILE A 349 -2.19 -0.55 12.69
N SER A 350 -2.04 -1.85 12.92
CA SER A 350 -0.95 -2.65 12.35
C SER A 350 -0.95 -2.61 10.82
N TYR A 351 -2.14 -2.71 10.22
CA TYR A 351 -2.33 -2.64 8.78
C TYR A 351 -1.98 -1.25 8.21
N VAL A 352 -2.45 -0.18 8.86
CA VAL A 352 -2.12 1.21 8.51
C VAL A 352 -0.60 1.44 8.55
N LEU A 353 0.06 1.05 9.63
CA LEU A 353 1.51 1.23 9.79
C LEU A 353 2.31 0.49 8.71
N LYS A 354 1.92 -0.74 8.39
CA LYS A 354 2.53 -1.53 7.31
C LYS A 354 2.38 -0.83 5.96
N ASN A 355 1.20 -0.32 5.64
CA ASN A 355 0.95 0.38 4.38
C ASN A 355 1.73 1.70 4.27
N ILE A 356 1.85 2.46 5.36
CA ILE A 356 2.68 3.67 5.39
C ILE A 356 4.16 3.32 5.10
N LYS A 357 4.70 2.25 5.71
CA LYS A 357 6.07 1.78 5.44
C LYS A 357 6.26 1.40 3.97
N LEU A 358 5.28 0.74 3.35
CA LEU A 358 5.32 0.37 1.94
C LEU A 358 5.28 1.58 0.99
N LEU A 359 4.45 2.58 1.28
CA LEU A 359 4.36 3.81 0.48
C LEU A 359 5.66 4.61 0.51
N LYS A 360 6.32 4.70 1.68
CA LYS A 360 7.63 5.35 1.82
C LYS A 360 8.73 4.66 0.97
N ARG A 361 8.68 3.33 0.83
CA ARG A 361 9.62 2.54 0.00
C ARG A 361 9.39 2.65 -1.51
N LYS A 362 8.19 3.05 -1.96
CA LYS A 362 7.87 3.22 -3.40
C LYS A 362 8.20 4.62 -3.93
N ARG A 363 8.25 5.64 -3.06
CA ARG A 363 8.59 7.03 -3.43
C ARG A 363 10.10 7.30 -3.50
N THR A 364 10.90 6.43 -2.90
CA THR A 364 12.35 6.35 -3.09
C THR A 364 12.64 5.46 -4.28
#